data_AF-D8F7K6-F1
#
_entry.id   AF-D8F7K6-F1
#
_cell.length_a   1.000
_cell.length_b   1.000
_cell.length_c   1.000
_cell.angle_alpha   90.00
_cell.angle_beta   90.00
_cell.angle_gamma   90.00
#
_symmetry.space_group_name_H-M   'P 1'
#
loop_
_entity.id
_entity.type
_entity.pdbx_description
1 polymer ?
#
loop_
_entity_poly.entity_id
_entity_poly.type
_entity_poly.pdbx_seq_one_letter_code
_entity_poly.pdbx_strand_id
1 'polypeptide(L)'
;MKHQSQQKKGRLASRKYLSADPLFEGLHKDFLGVSDYREGNPEISMADALMSGFAVFSLKDPSLLAFDKRRQAAENLESIYHVESIPCDSQMRTILDEVDPVEIRPAYKNIFSKLQRGKALERLAFFQGCYLLSLDGTGYFSSKKIFSDNCLQKVNKKTGEITYYQQMLGAAIVHPDLKEVIPLAPEFIIKQDGQSKNDCERNAAKRFFDSLRKDHPHLPVIITEDALSSNAPHIREAEKYNLHYILGVKKGDHPFLFRKVEEAQENGELFI
;
A
#
# COMPACT_ATOMS: atom_id res chain seq x y z
N MET A 1 3.59 55.58 -23.80
CA MET A 1 3.42 54.70 -22.63
C MET A 1 2.70 53.43 -23.05
N LYS A 2 3.43 52.32 -23.25
CA LYS A 2 2.86 50.98 -23.37
C LYS A 2 3.72 50.07 -22.48
N HIS A 3 3.25 49.80 -21.27
CA HIS A 3 3.85 48.76 -20.43
C HIS A 3 3.39 47.40 -20.96
N GLN A 4 4.30 46.68 -21.61
CA GLN A 4 4.16 45.23 -21.77
C GLN A 4 4.68 44.58 -20.49
N SER A 5 3.78 44.06 -19.66
CA SER A 5 4.12 43.17 -18.55
C SER A 5 4.41 41.78 -19.12
N GLN A 6 5.68 41.48 -19.36
CA GLN A 6 6.13 40.09 -19.51
C GLN A 6 5.96 39.38 -18.16
N GLN A 7 4.90 38.58 -18.04
CA GLN A 7 4.80 37.57 -16.99
C GLN A 7 5.93 36.56 -17.20
N LYS A 8 6.99 36.67 -16.38
CA LYS A 8 7.96 35.59 -16.20
C LYS A 8 7.21 34.38 -15.62
N LYS A 9 6.91 33.39 -16.46
CA LYS A 9 6.58 32.02 -16.02
C LYS A 9 7.76 31.52 -15.19
N GLY A 10 7.63 31.58 -13.87
CA GLY A 10 8.57 30.92 -12.96
C GLY A 10 8.55 29.43 -13.30
N ARG A 11 9.66 28.91 -13.84
CA ARG A 11 9.85 27.48 -14.03
C ARG A 11 9.83 26.87 -12.62
N LEU A 12 8.76 26.18 -12.24
CA LEU A 12 8.75 25.39 -11.02
C LEU A 12 9.99 24.50 -11.03
N ALA A 13 10.79 24.56 -9.96
CA ALA A 13 11.95 23.71 -9.81
C ALA A 13 11.47 22.26 -9.64
N SER A 14 11.26 21.57 -10.76
CA SER A 14 10.86 20.17 -10.77
C SER A 14 12.04 19.30 -10.34
N ARG A 15 11.83 18.43 -9.36
CA ARG A 15 12.84 17.44 -8.97
C ARG A 15 13.00 16.46 -10.12
N LYS A 16 14.24 16.29 -10.59
CA LYS A 16 14.61 15.45 -11.75
C LYS A 16 14.01 14.04 -11.74
N TYR A 17 13.85 13.44 -10.56
CA TYR A 17 13.37 12.05 -10.41
C TYR A 17 12.12 11.91 -9.51
N LEU A 18 11.64 13.01 -8.92
CA LEU A 18 10.53 13.04 -7.97
C LEU A 18 9.48 14.06 -8.44
N SER A 19 9.04 13.87 -9.68
CA SER A 19 7.93 14.57 -10.34
C SER A 19 7.08 13.54 -11.08
N ALA A 20 5.88 13.93 -11.53
CA ALA A 20 4.93 13.00 -12.14
C ALA A 20 5.54 12.22 -13.31
N ASP A 21 6.09 12.91 -14.32
CA ASP A 21 6.63 12.30 -15.54
C ASP A 21 7.67 11.20 -15.25
N PRO A 22 8.79 11.45 -14.54
CA PRO A 22 9.77 10.39 -14.27
C PRO A 22 9.27 9.30 -13.33
N LEU A 23 8.22 9.55 -12.54
CA LEU A 23 7.59 8.52 -11.71
C LEU A 23 6.71 7.61 -12.56
N PHE A 24 5.88 8.17 -13.46
CA PHE A 24 4.98 7.42 -14.32
C PHE A 24 5.75 6.66 -15.41
N GLU A 25 6.81 7.26 -15.98
CA GLU A 25 7.71 6.56 -16.89
C GLU A 25 8.41 5.37 -16.19
N GLY A 26 8.77 5.54 -14.91
CA GLY A 26 9.32 4.46 -14.09
C GLY A 26 8.31 3.34 -13.86
N LEU A 27 7.08 3.71 -13.50
CA LEU A 27 5.98 2.77 -13.27
C LEU A 27 5.65 1.97 -14.53
N HIS A 28 5.56 2.63 -15.68
CA HIS A 28 5.34 1.96 -16.97
C HIS A 28 6.46 0.95 -17.27
N LYS A 29 7.74 1.31 -17.01
CA LYS A 29 8.87 0.37 -17.15
C LYS A 29 8.76 -0.83 -16.22
N ASP A 30 8.26 -0.65 -15.01
CA ASP A 30 8.03 -1.74 -14.08
C ASP A 30 6.91 -2.66 -14.58
N PHE A 31 5.84 -2.10 -15.14
CA PHE A 31 4.71 -2.85 -15.70
C PHE A 31 5.03 -3.58 -17.02
N LEU A 32 6.02 -3.12 -17.80
CA LEU A 32 6.56 -3.89 -18.92
C LEU A 32 7.21 -5.21 -18.48
N GLY A 33 7.61 -5.33 -17.21
CA GLY A 33 8.18 -6.54 -16.64
C GLY A 33 7.15 -7.54 -16.09
N VAL A 34 5.86 -7.20 -16.10
CA VAL A 34 4.78 -8.08 -15.64
C VAL A 34 4.46 -9.10 -16.74
N SER A 35 4.35 -10.36 -16.35
CA SER A 35 4.06 -11.48 -17.22
C SER A 35 2.69 -11.31 -17.89
N ASP A 36 2.61 -11.62 -19.18
CA ASP A 36 1.34 -11.72 -19.89
C ASP A 36 0.93 -13.19 -19.97
N TYR A 37 -0.15 -13.56 -19.28
CA TYR A 37 -0.69 -14.91 -19.28
C TYR A 37 -1.51 -15.20 -20.56
N ARG A 38 -1.81 -14.18 -21.36
CA ARG A 38 -2.62 -14.32 -22.57
C ARG A 38 -1.75 -14.80 -23.73
N GLU A 39 -2.29 -15.72 -24.52
CA GLU A 39 -1.59 -16.25 -25.69
C GLU A 39 -1.65 -15.29 -26.90
N GLY A 40 -0.64 -15.37 -27.78
CA GLY A 40 -0.59 -14.62 -29.03
C GLY A 40 -0.08 -13.19 -28.87
N ASN A 41 -0.53 -12.30 -29.76
CA ASN A 41 -0.21 -10.88 -29.73
C ASN A 41 -1.46 -10.10 -29.29
N PRO A 42 -1.68 -9.91 -27.98
CA PRO A 42 -2.84 -9.17 -27.50
C PRO A 42 -2.80 -7.73 -28.02
N GLU A 43 -3.95 -7.22 -28.44
CA GLU A 43 -4.09 -5.83 -28.94
C GLU A 43 -3.76 -4.78 -27.87
N ILE A 44 -4.02 -5.12 -26.61
CA ILE A 44 -3.75 -4.29 -25.44
C ILE A 44 -2.62 -4.94 -24.65
N SER A 45 -1.49 -4.27 -24.54
CA SER A 45 -0.36 -4.77 -23.78
C SER A 45 -0.69 -4.88 -22.28
N MET A 46 0.01 -5.76 -21.56
CA MET A 46 -0.13 -5.84 -20.10
C MET A 46 0.20 -4.50 -19.42
N ALA A 47 1.23 -3.80 -19.92
CA ALA A 47 1.64 -2.49 -19.41
C ALA A 47 0.55 -1.43 -19.61
N ASP A 48 -0.11 -1.39 -20.77
CA ASP A 48 -1.23 -0.48 -21.04
C ASP A 48 -2.41 -0.74 -20.09
N ALA A 49 -2.74 -2.01 -19.86
CA ALA A 49 -3.83 -2.39 -18.96
C ALA A 49 -3.53 -1.97 -17.51
N LEU A 50 -2.31 -2.21 -17.03
CA LEU A 50 -1.87 -1.83 -15.68
C LEU A 50 -1.76 -0.31 -15.52
N MET A 51 -1.19 0.41 -16.50
CA MET A 51 -1.13 1.87 -16.49
C MET A 51 -2.52 2.50 -16.56
N SER A 52 -3.45 1.89 -17.30
CA SER A 52 -4.86 2.32 -17.31
C SER A 52 -5.52 2.10 -15.96
N GLY A 53 -5.29 0.95 -15.32
CA GLY A 53 -5.74 0.69 -13.95
C GLY A 53 -5.17 1.71 -12.95
N PHE A 54 -3.88 2.04 -13.07
CA PHE A 54 -3.26 3.11 -12.29
C PHE A 54 -3.91 4.48 -12.55
N ALA A 55 -4.20 4.81 -13.82
CA ALA A 55 -4.84 6.05 -14.20
C ALA A 55 -6.24 6.21 -13.58
N VAL A 56 -7.03 5.13 -13.50
CA VAL A 56 -8.35 5.12 -12.81
C VAL A 56 -8.19 5.65 -11.37
N PHE A 57 -7.23 5.11 -10.61
CA PHE A 57 -7.00 5.54 -9.23
C PHE A 57 -6.37 6.94 -9.14
N SER A 58 -5.40 7.24 -10.01
CA SER A 58 -4.70 8.53 -10.02
C SER A 58 -5.63 9.69 -10.36
N LEU A 59 -6.57 9.50 -11.29
CA LEU A 59 -7.57 10.49 -11.69
C LEU A 59 -8.79 10.49 -10.76
N LYS A 60 -8.85 9.54 -9.81
CA LYS A 60 -9.94 9.34 -8.86
C LYS A 60 -11.27 9.11 -9.56
N ASP A 61 -11.25 8.27 -10.59
CA ASP A 61 -12.45 7.88 -11.28
C ASP A 61 -13.39 7.10 -10.36
N PRO A 62 -14.69 7.43 -10.32
CA PRO A 62 -15.63 6.79 -9.40
C PRO A 62 -15.96 5.34 -9.79
N SER A 63 -15.66 4.94 -11.03
CA SER A 63 -15.82 3.58 -11.53
C SER A 63 -15.04 3.36 -12.82
N LEU A 64 -14.77 2.09 -13.16
CA LEU A 64 -14.19 1.70 -14.45
C LEU A 64 -15.07 2.13 -15.65
N LEU A 65 -16.40 2.10 -15.51
CA LEU A 65 -17.32 2.65 -16.52
C LEU A 65 -17.15 4.16 -16.72
N ALA A 66 -16.86 4.92 -15.65
CA ALA A 66 -16.58 6.34 -15.78
C ALA A 66 -15.25 6.60 -16.50
N PHE A 67 -14.24 5.78 -16.22
CA PHE A 67 -12.97 5.81 -16.94
C PHE A 67 -13.13 5.44 -18.42
N ASP A 68 -13.93 4.42 -18.75
CA ASP A 68 -14.20 4.03 -20.15
C ASP A 68 -14.85 5.16 -20.97
N LYS A 69 -15.69 6.00 -20.33
CA LYS A 69 -16.21 7.21 -20.99
C LYS A 69 -15.11 8.23 -21.32
N ARG A 70 -14.05 8.33 -20.51
CA ARG A 70 -12.91 9.22 -20.77
C ARG A 70 -12.05 8.77 -21.93
N ARG A 71 -12.06 7.46 -22.25
CA ARG A 71 -11.33 6.91 -23.41
C ARG A 71 -11.69 7.61 -24.72
N GLN A 72 -12.88 8.21 -24.82
CA GLN A 72 -13.30 9.00 -25.99
C GLN A 72 -12.51 10.32 -26.17
N ALA A 73 -11.75 10.76 -25.16
CA ALA A 73 -10.89 11.95 -25.18
C ALA A 73 -9.50 11.62 -24.58
N ALA A 74 -8.81 10.65 -25.19
CA ALA A 74 -7.66 9.94 -24.65
C ALA A 74 -6.30 10.67 -24.70
N GLU A 75 -6.18 11.85 -25.32
CA GLU A 75 -4.86 12.49 -25.58
C GLU A 75 -4.01 12.68 -24.30
N ASN A 76 -4.66 12.94 -23.16
CA ASN A 76 -3.98 13.05 -21.87
C ASN A 76 -3.55 11.70 -21.28
N LEU A 77 -4.26 10.62 -21.59
CA LEU A 77 -3.93 9.27 -21.11
C LEU A 77 -2.70 8.73 -21.83
N GLU A 78 -2.61 8.93 -23.14
CA GLU A 78 -1.45 8.55 -23.94
C GLU A 78 -0.20 9.33 -23.49
N SER A 79 -0.30 10.66 -23.39
CA SER A 79 0.87 11.50 -23.09
C SER A 79 1.34 11.45 -21.64
N ILE A 80 0.43 11.40 -20.66
CA ILE A 80 0.78 11.43 -19.23
C ILE A 80 1.01 10.03 -18.67
N TYR A 81 0.18 9.06 -19.05
CA TYR A 81 0.22 7.70 -18.50
C TYR A 81 0.91 6.69 -19.40
N HIS A 82 1.41 7.11 -20.57
CA HIS A 82 2.12 6.26 -21.53
C HIS A 82 1.28 5.05 -21.97
N VAL A 83 -0.03 5.26 -22.16
CA VAL A 83 -0.96 4.21 -22.61
C VAL A 83 -1.25 4.36 -24.10
N GLU A 84 -0.82 3.41 -24.90
CA GLU A 84 -1.07 3.41 -26.36
C GLU A 84 -2.48 2.86 -26.66
N SER A 85 -2.83 1.73 -26.04
CA SER A 85 -4.11 1.05 -26.24
C SER A 85 -4.93 0.99 -24.94
N ILE A 86 -5.98 1.81 -24.81
CA ILE A 86 -6.78 1.89 -23.58
C ILE A 86 -7.89 0.82 -23.57
N PRO A 87 -7.89 -0.14 -22.61
CA PRO A 87 -8.95 -1.13 -22.48
C PRO A 87 -10.28 -0.49 -22.07
N CYS A 88 -11.39 -1.04 -22.57
CA CYS A 88 -12.71 -0.74 -22.02
C CYS A 88 -12.88 -1.36 -20.61
N ASP A 89 -13.99 -1.07 -19.93
CA ASP A 89 -14.29 -1.63 -18.59
C ASP A 89 -14.15 -3.16 -18.54
N SER A 90 -14.75 -3.87 -19.50
CA SER A 90 -14.73 -5.34 -19.50
C SER A 90 -13.35 -5.91 -19.82
N GLN A 91 -12.64 -5.34 -20.81
CA GLN A 91 -11.28 -5.74 -21.14
C GLN A 91 -10.35 -5.54 -19.95
N MET A 92 -10.44 -4.38 -19.27
CA MET A 92 -9.56 -4.08 -18.14
C MET A 92 -9.77 -5.07 -16.99
N ARG A 93 -11.02 -5.41 -16.67
CA ARG A 93 -11.32 -6.45 -15.66
C ARG A 93 -10.70 -7.79 -16.06
N THR A 94 -11.02 -8.27 -17.26
CA THR A 94 -10.53 -9.57 -17.74
C THR A 94 -9.02 -9.67 -17.75
N ILE A 95 -8.31 -8.59 -18.13
CA ILE A 95 -6.84 -8.57 -18.18
C ILE A 95 -6.26 -8.53 -16.76
N LEU A 96 -6.79 -7.69 -15.88
CA LEU A 96 -6.18 -7.47 -14.56
C LEU A 96 -6.57 -8.51 -13.51
N ASP A 97 -7.70 -9.22 -13.68
CA ASP A 97 -8.18 -10.20 -12.70
C ASP A 97 -7.23 -11.39 -12.51
N GLU A 98 -6.42 -11.72 -13.53
CA GLU A 98 -5.47 -12.85 -13.51
C GLU A 98 -4.02 -12.43 -13.19
N VAL A 99 -3.77 -11.13 -13.00
CA VAL A 99 -2.41 -10.63 -12.68
C VAL A 99 -2.08 -10.97 -11.23
N ASP A 100 -0.97 -11.69 -11.01
CA ASP A 100 -0.44 -11.92 -9.66
C ASP A 100 0.04 -10.59 -9.05
N PRO A 101 -0.54 -10.13 -7.92
CA PRO A 101 -0.12 -8.89 -7.28
C PRO A 101 1.35 -8.87 -6.84
N VAL A 102 1.99 -10.03 -6.68
CA VAL A 102 3.44 -10.12 -6.38
C VAL A 102 4.27 -9.51 -7.50
N GLU A 103 3.85 -9.64 -8.76
CA GLU A 103 4.56 -9.07 -9.91
C GLU A 103 4.48 -7.53 -9.98
N ILE A 104 3.52 -6.93 -9.28
CA ILE A 104 3.36 -5.47 -9.15
C ILE A 104 4.30 -4.90 -8.06
N ARG A 105 4.73 -5.74 -7.11
CA ARG A 105 5.57 -5.34 -5.96
C ARG A 105 6.86 -4.58 -6.32
N PRO A 106 7.60 -4.91 -7.40
CA PRO A 106 8.77 -4.15 -7.83
C PRO A 106 8.51 -2.65 -8.06
N ALA A 107 7.31 -2.28 -8.51
CA ALA A 107 6.95 -0.88 -8.74
C ALA A 107 7.01 -0.04 -7.46
N TYR A 108 6.50 -0.58 -6.35
CA TYR A 108 6.60 0.06 -5.04
C TYR A 108 8.06 0.27 -4.63
N LYS A 109 8.89 -0.76 -4.78
CA LYS A 109 10.31 -0.74 -4.41
C LYS A 109 11.10 0.28 -5.25
N ASN A 110 10.81 0.38 -6.54
CA ASN A 110 11.50 1.27 -7.45
C ASN A 110 11.16 2.74 -7.20
N ILE A 111 9.88 3.05 -6.92
CA ILE A 111 9.45 4.38 -6.47
C ILE A 111 10.12 4.71 -5.13
N PHE A 112 10.10 3.80 -4.17
CA PHE A 112 10.74 4.00 -2.87
C PHE A 112 12.25 4.30 -2.98
N SER A 113 12.94 3.57 -3.86
CA SER A 113 14.37 3.79 -4.13
C SER A 113 14.65 5.19 -4.69
N LYS A 114 13.73 5.77 -5.47
CA LYS A 114 13.83 7.16 -5.94
C LYS A 114 13.67 8.15 -4.77
N LEU A 115 12.78 7.88 -3.82
CA LEU A 115 12.60 8.71 -2.62
C LEU A 115 13.85 8.71 -1.75
N GLN A 116 14.48 7.54 -1.55
CA GLN A 116 15.73 7.41 -0.81
C GLN A 116 16.87 8.19 -1.47
N ARG A 117 17.14 7.94 -2.76
CA ARG A 117 18.22 8.63 -3.51
C ARG A 117 17.98 10.14 -3.61
N GLY A 118 16.72 10.55 -3.68
CA GLY A 118 16.31 11.95 -3.71
C GLY A 118 16.31 12.63 -2.33
N LYS A 119 16.75 11.95 -1.27
CA LYS A 119 16.74 12.43 0.13
C LYS A 119 15.36 12.89 0.62
N ALA A 120 14.30 12.45 -0.03
CA ALA A 120 12.94 12.77 0.38
C ALA A 120 12.57 12.04 1.66
N LEU A 121 13.12 10.83 1.84
CA LEU A 121 12.87 10.01 3.02
C LEU A 121 13.50 10.59 4.30
N GLU A 122 14.66 11.24 4.21
CA GLU A 122 15.40 11.78 5.37
C GLU A 122 14.54 12.71 6.26
N ARG A 123 13.59 13.42 5.66
CA ARG A 123 12.65 14.30 6.38
C ARG A 123 11.66 13.56 7.29
N LEU A 124 11.45 12.26 7.04
CA LEU A 124 10.54 11.40 7.79
C LEU A 124 11.28 10.61 8.89
N ALA A 125 12.60 10.79 9.04
CA ALA A 125 13.35 10.17 10.12
C ALA A 125 12.86 10.72 11.47
N PHE A 126 12.61 9.82 12.41
CA PHE A 126 12.05 10.11 13.72
C PHE A 126 13.11 9.87 14.80
N PHE A 127 12.96 8.82 15.59
CA PHE A 127 13.81 8.54 16.75
C PHE A 127 15.06 7.76 16.32
N GLN A 128 16.23 8.30 16.66
CA GLN A 128 17.55 7.69 16.37
C GLN A 128 17.73 7.29 14.89
N GLY A 129 17.17 8.09 13.96
CA GLY A 129 17.26 7.83 12.52
C GLY A 129 16.33 6.73 12.00
N CYS A 130 15.46 6.15 12.85
CA CYS A 130 14.43 5.21 12.42
C CYS A 130 13.22 5.93 11.82
N TYR A 131 12.52 5.27 10.91
CA TYR A 131 11.25 5.75 10.34
C TYR A 131 10.06 5.12 11.08
N LEU A 132 9.02 5.88 11.38
CA LEU A 132 7.77 5.30 11.90
C LEU A 132 7.02 4.62 10.76
N LEU A 133 6.67 3.35 10.93
CA LEU A 133 5.92 2.57 9.95
C LEU A 133 4.60 2.14 10.59
N SER A 134 3.51 2.78 10.16
CA SER A 134 2.16 2.46 10.62
C SER A 134 1.61 1.27 9.87
N LEU A 135 1.14 0.26 10.60
CA LEU A 135 0.52 -0.96 10.08
C LEU A 135 -0.94 -1.01 10.55
N ASP A 136 -1.85 -1.30 9.62
CA ASP A 136 -3.27 -1.48 9.95
C ASP A 136 -3.98 -2.40 8.95
N GLY A 137 -4.95 -3.18 9.44
CA GLY A 137 -5.80 -4.04 8.62
C GLY A 137 -6.97 -3.24 8.06
N THR A 138 -7.14 -3.24 6.74
CA THR A 138 -8.24 -2.51 6.09
C THR A 138 -9.02 -3.37 5.12
N GLY A 139 -10.35 -3.24 5.14
CA GLY A 139 -11.25 -3.88 4.20
C GLY A 139 -11.55 -2.96 3.01
N TYR A 140 -11.31 -3.45 1.80
CA TYR A 140 -11.49 -2.68 0.57
C TYR A 140 -12.57 -3.24 -0.36
N PHE A 141 -13.12 -4.42 -0.05
CA PHE A 141 -14.23 -5.02 -0.80
C PHE A 141 -15.15 -5.81 0.13
N SER A 142 -16.46 -5.74 -0.14
CA SER A 142 -17.48 -6.56 0.54
C SER A 142 -18.69 -6.76 -0.36
N SER A 143 -19.17 -7.99 -0.48
CA SER A 143 -20.35 -8.33 -1.26
C SER A 143 -21.01 -9.61 -0.76
N LYS A 144 -22.31 -9.71 -0.99
CA LYS A 144 -23.10 -10.94 -0.75
C LYS A 144 -23.26 -11.80 -2.00
N LYS A 145 -22.85 -11.27 -3.16
CA LYS A 145 -23.11 -11.87 -4.48
C LYS A 145 -21.84 -12.09 -5.29
N ILE A 146 -20.97 -11.09 -5.31
CA ILE A 146 -19.73 -11.09 -6.09
C ILE A 146 -18.62 -11.65 -5.20
N PHE A 147 -17.87 -12.61 -5.70
CA PHE A 147 -16.78 -13.25 -4.97
C PHE A 147 -15.67 -13.68 -5.94
N SER A 148 -14.51 -13.96 -5.38
CA SER A 148 -13.38 -14.64 -6.02
C SER A 148 -12.79 -15.65 -5.03
N ASP A 149 -11.88 -16.50 -5.49
CA ASP A 149 -11.18 -17.46 -4.62
C ASP A 149 -10.30 -16.76 -3.57
N ASN A 150 -9.93 -15.51 -3.83
CA ASN A 150 -9.17 -14.66 -2.90
C ASN A 150 -10.05 -14.02 -1.81
N CYS A 151 -11.38 -14.14 -1.87
CA CYS A 151 -12.26 -13.57 -0.84
C CYS A 151 -12.24 -14.38 0.46
N LEU A 152 -12.15 -13.67 1.58
CA LEU A 152 -12.50 -14.19 2.90
C LEU A 152 -14.02 -14.29 3.04
N GLN A 153 -14.49 -15.19 3.92
CA GLN A 153 -15.92 -15.48 4.08
C GLN A 153 -16.40 -15.28 5.51
N LYS A 154 -17.52 -14.59 5.70
CA LYS A 154 -18.21 -14.46 6.98
C LYS A 154 -19.62 -15.01 6.88
N VAL A 155 -19.94 -16.01 7.68
CA VAL A 155 -21.28 -16.60 7.77
C VAL A 155 -22.07 -15.94 8.90
N ASN A 156 -23.24 -15.40 8.58
CA ASN A 156 -24.16 -14.92 9.59
C ASN A 156 -24.77 -16.10 10.35
N LYS A 157 -24.45 -16.24 11.64
CA LYS A 157 -24.92 -17.37 12.46
C LYS A 157 -26.44 -17.47 12.61
N LYS A 158 -27.18 -16.37 12.42
CA LYS A 158 -28.64 -16.35 12.54
C LYS A 158 -29.35 -16.66 11.23
N THR A 159 -28.85 -16.12 10.12
CA THR A 159 -29.51 -16.22 8.81
C THR A 159 -28.86 -17.22 7.86
N GLY A 160 -27.66 -17.71 8.17
CA GLY A 160 -26.84 -18.54 7.27
C GLY A 160 -26.24 -17.78 6.08
N GLU A 161 -26.52 -16.48 5.94
CA GLU A 161 -26.07 -15.67 4.81
C GLU A 161 -24.54 -15.51 4.80
N ILE A 162 -23.92 -15.72 3.64
CA ILE A 162 -22.48 -15.57 3.44
C ILE A 162 -22.20 -14.16 2.92
N THR A 163 -21.23 -13.49 3.54
CA THR A 163 -20.63 -12.25 3.03
C THR A 163 -19.18 -12.53 2.65
N TYR A 164 -18.84 -12.24 1.40
CA TYR A 164 -17.50 -12.29 0.85
C TYR A 164 -16.84 -10.93 1.01
N TYR A 165 -15.60 -10.90 1.43
CA TYR A 165 -14.87 -9.64 1.64
C TYR A 165 -13.38 -9.82 1.38
N GLN A 166 -12.70 -8.73 1.07
CA GLN A 166 -11.24 -8.72 0.95
C GLN A 166 -10.65 -7.68 1.88
N GLN A 167 -9.51 -8.03 2.48
CA GLN A 167 -8.74 -7.16 3.34
C GLN A 167 -7.27 -7.20 2.95
N MET A 168 -6.57 -6.14 3.30
CA MET A 168 -5.12 -6.07 3.22
C MET A 168 -4.57 -5.46 4.50
N LEU A 169 -3.35 -5.85 4.86
CA LEU A 169 -2.53 -5.11 5.80
C LEU A 169 -1.84 -3.99 5.03
N GLY A 170 -2.24 -2.76 5.30
CA GLY A 170 -1.60 -1.56 4.79
C GLY A 170 -0.38 -1.20 5.63
N ALA A 171 0.65 -0.68 4.98
CA ALA A 171 1.83 -0.16 5.66
C ALA A 171 2.25 1.17 5.06
N ALA A 172 2.45 2.19 5.90
CA ALA A 172 2.87 3.51 5.46
C ALA A 172 3.88 4.14 6.41
N ILE A 173 4.94 4.71 5.85
CA ILE A 173 5.87 5.54 6.60
C ILE A 173 5.19 6.87 6.89
N VAL A 174 5.18 7.23 8.17
CA VAL A 174 4.51 8.42 8.70
C VAL A 174 5.48 9.21 9.58
N HIS A 175 5.14 10.46 9.87
CA HIS A 175 5.85 11.27 10.85
C HIS A 175 4.83 12.18 11.56
N PRO A 176 4.88 12.32 12.90
CA PRO A 176 3.86 13.07 13.66
C PRO A 176 3.73 14.53 13.21
N ASP A 177 4.84 15.14 12.80
CA ASP A 177 4.88 16.56 12.40
C ASP A 177 4.66 16.82 10.90
N LEU A 178 4.50 15.76 10.08
CA LEU A 178 4.37 15.89 8.63
C LEU A 178 3.05 15.31 8.13
N LYS A 179 2.51 15.89 7.06
CA LYS A 179 1.25 15.44 6.46
C LYS A 179 1.49 14.38 5.38
N GLU A 180 2.68 14.36 4.82
CA GLU A 180 3.09 13.42 3.79
C GLU A 180 3.25 12.02 4.37
N VAL A 181 2.69 11.03 3.67
CA VAL A 181 2.80 9.61 4.00
C VAL A 181 3.38 8.87 2.80
N ILE A 182 4.25 7.90 3.05
CA ILE A 182 4.85 7.08 1.99
C ILE A 182 4.35 5.63 2.14
N PRO A 183 3.40 5.19 1.32
CA PRO A 183 2.91 3.82 1.38
C PRO A 183 4.00 2.83 0.90
N LEU A 184 4.06 1.68 1.54
CA LEU A 184 4.79 0.50 1.06
C LEU A 184 3.82 -0.46 0.36
N ALA A 185 4.36 -1.48 -0.30
CA ALA A 185 3.55 -2.54 -0.88
C ALA A 185 2.72 -3.23 0.23
N PRO A 186 1.38 -3.28 0.10
CA PRO A 186 0.53 -3.91 1.10
C PRO A 186 0.74 -5.43 1.11
N GLU A 187 0.24 -6.08 2.15
CA GLU A 187 0.15 -7.54 2.24
C GLU A 187 -1.32 -7.95 2.24
N PHE A 188 -1.76 -8.70 1.24
CA PHE A 188 -3.16 -9.13 1.15
C PHE A 188 -3.48 -10.19 2.21
N ILE A 189 -4.65 -10.05 2.85
CA ILE A 189 -5.16 -11.01 3.82
C ILE A 189 -6.09 -11.96 3.07
N ILE A 190 -5.49 -12.96 2.46
CA ILE A 190 -6.16 -13.96 1.63
C ILE A 190 -5.87 -15.35 2.16
N LYS A 191 -6.80 -16.28 1.92
CA LYS A 191 -6.61 -17.69 2.27
C LYS A 191 -5.38 -18.23 1.54
N GLN A 192 -4.43 -18.74 2.31
CA GLN A 192 -3.20 -19.31 1.76
C GLN A 192 -3.46 -20.72 1.25
N ASP A 193 -2.66 -21.17 0.29
CA ASP A 193 -2.76 -22.52 -0.26
C ASP A 193 -2.67 -23.57 0.88
N GLY A 194 -3.50 -24.61 0.76
CA GLY A 194 -3.65 -25.65 1.77
C GLY A 194 -4.36 -25.23 3.07
N GLN A 195 -4.83 -23.98 3.23
CA GLN A 195 -5.54 -23.53 4.43
C GLN A 195 -7.06 -23.59 4.26
N SER A 196 -7.76 -24.20 5.23
CA SER A 196 -9.22 -24.23 5.24
C SER A 196 -9.85 -22.99 5.90
N LYS A 197 -9.13 -22.36 6.83
CA LYS A 197 -9.59 -21.19 7.58
C LYS A 197 -9.29 -19.89 6.84
N ASN A 198 -10.08 -18.85 7.15
CA ASN A 198 -9.75 -17.49 6.74
C ASN A 198 -8.39 -17.09 7.31
N ASP A 199 -7.67 -16.29 6.55
CA ASP A 199 -6.46 -15.66 7.04
C ASP A 199 -6.76 -14.48 7.98
N CYS A 200 -5.74 -13.96 8.65
CA CYS A 200 -5.88 -12.87 9.60
C CYS A 200 -4.71 -11.88 9.56
N GLU A 201 -4.94 -10.68 10.09
CA GLU A 201 -3.95 -9.59 10.17
C GLU A 201 -2.63 -10.05 10.79
N ARG A 202 -2.68 -10.87 11.85
CA ARG A 202 -1.47 -11.37 12.50
C ARG A 202 -0.61 -12.22 11.58
N ASN A 203 -1.21 -13.07 10.74
CA ASN A 203 -0.44 -13.89 9.80
C ASN A 203 0.09 -13.04 8.64
N ALA A 204 -0.73 -12.11 8.15
CA ALA A 204 -0.31 -11.13 7.15
C ALA A 204 0.87 -10.29 7.67
N ALA A 205 0.88 -9.85 8.94
CA ALA A 205 2.00 -9.11 9.51
C ALA A 205 3.31 -9.90 9.45
N LYS A 206 3.28 -11.22 9.67
CA LYS A 206 4.49 -12.07 9.54
C LYS A 206 5.03 -12.09 8.11
N ARG A 207 4.14 -12.27 7.13
CA ARG A 207 4.50 -12.24 5.70
C ARG A 207 4.99 -10.86 5.29
N PHE A 208 4.33 -9.81 5.77
CA PHE A 208 4.73 -8.44 5.55
C PHE A 208 6.14 -8.15 6.09
N PHE A 209 6.48 -8.59 7.31
CA PHE A 209 7.82 -8.38 7.88
C PHE A 209 8.92 -9.09 7.08
N ASP A 210 8.66 -10.31 6.61
CA ASP A 210 9.58 -11.03 5.72
C ASP A 210 9.79 -10.27 4.40
N SER A 211 8.69 -9.88 3.74
CA SER A 211 8.73 -9.11 2.50
C SER A 211 9.37 -7.73 2.67
N LEU A 212 9.11 -7.04 3.78
CA LEU A 212 9.74 -5.77 4.15
C LEU A 212 11.26 -5.92 4.22
N ARG A 213 11.77 -7.01 4.80
CA ARG A 213 13.22 -7.25 4.88
C ARG A 213 13.83 -7.71 3.56
N LYS A 214 13.08 -8.39 2.70
CA LYS A 214 13.52 -8.68 1.32
C LYS A 214 13.64 -7.40 0.49
N ASP A 215 12.68 -6.48 0.62
CA ASP A 215 12.65 -5.24 -0.17
C ASP A 215 13.57 -4.16 0.39
N HIS A 216 13.67 -4.09 1.72
CA HIS A 216 14.37 -3.05 2.46
C HIS A 216 15.22 -3.63 3.62
N PRO A 217 16.30 -4.39 3.32
CA PRO A 217 17.05 -5.14 4.33
C PRO A 217 17.64 -4.29 5.46
N HIS A 218 18.01 -3.04 5.16
CA HIS A 218 18.69 -2.14 6.08
C HIS A 218 17.86 -0.92 6.48
N LEU A 219 16.57 -0.88 6.14
CA LEU A 219 15.73 0.26 6.49
C LEU A 219 15.43 0.22 8.00
N PRO A 220 15.89 1.21 8.79
CA PRO A 220 15.62 1.26 10.22
C PRO A 220 14.18 1.74 10.43
N VAL A 221 13.32 0.90 11.00
CA VAL A 221 11.90 1.21 11.20
C VAL A 221 11.43 0.90 12.60
N ILE A 222 10.48 1.69 13.07
CA ILE A 222 9.69 1.48 14.28
C ILE A 222 8.25 1.22 13.83
N ILE A 223 7.76 0.01 14.05
CA ILE A 223 6.38 -0.36 13.77
C ILE A 223 5.45 0.33 14.77
N THR A 224 4.39 0.97 14.29
CA THR A 224 3.36 1.58 15.14
C THR A 224 2.01 0.93 14.87
N GLU A 225 1.44 0.30 15.89
CA GLU A 225 0.17 -0.45 15.80
C GLU A 225 -0.68 -0.24 17.06
N ASP A 226 -1.94 -0.64 16.98
CA ASP A 226 -2.89 -0.53 18.07
C ASP A 226 -2.75 -1.66 19.12
N ALA A 227 -3.71 -1.73 20.05
CA ALA A 227 -3.68 -2.68 21.16
C ALA A 227 -3.84 -4.15 20.77
N LEU A 228 -4.32 -4.47 19.58
CA LEU A 228 -4.44 -5.87 19.13
C LEU A 228 -3.05 -6.49 18.89
N SER A 229 -2.07 -5.67 18.51
CA SER A 229 -0.69 -6.10 18.23
C SER A 229 0.18 -6.23 19.48
N SER A 230 -0.26 -5.75 20.65
CA SER A 230 0.47 -5.79 21.93
C SER A 230 0.52 -7.16 22.59
N ASN A 231 0.91 -8.20 21.86
CA ASN A 231 1.01 -9.57 22.37
C ASN A 231 2.41 -10.17 22.11
N ALA A 232 2.83 -11.08 23.00
CA ALA A 232 4.16 -11.67 22.95
C ALA A 232 4.52 -12.36 21.62
N PRO A 233 3.62 -13.14 20.97
CA PRO A 233 3.89 -13.70 19.65
C PRO A 233 4.21 -12.66 18.58
N HIS A 234 3.52 -11.53 18.57
CA HIS A 234 3.73 -10.45 17.60
C HIS A 234 5.05 -9.72 17.85
N ILE A 235 5.32 -9.35 19.11
CA ILE A 235 6.57 -8.70 19.53
C ILE A 235 7.78 -9.55 19.13
N ARG A 236 7.75 -10.86 19.41
CA ARG A 236 8.84 -11.77 19.02
C ARG A 236 9.05 -11.86 17.52
N GLU A 237 7.98 -11.77 16.73
CA GLU A 237 8.12 -11.75 15.27
C GLU A 237 8.76 -10.44 14.80
N ALA A 238 8.36 -9.29 15.36
CA ALA A 238 9.02 -8.01 15.07
C ALA A 238 10.52 -8.04 15.41
N GLU A 239 10.88 -8.54 16.60
CA GLU A 239 12.27 -8.70 17.05
C GLU A 239 13.07 -9.63 16.13
N LYS A 240 12.48 -10.75 15.68
CA LYS A 240 13.12 -11.68 14.74
C LYS A 240 13.56 -11.00 13.45
N TYR A 241 12.81 -10.00 12.97
CA TYR A 241 13.16 -9.21 11.79
C TYR A 241 13.89 -7.90 12.14
N ASN A 242 14.40 -7.74 13.36
CA ASN A 242 15.09 -6.53 13.82
C ASN A 242 14.24 -5.25 13.63
N LEU A 243 12.94 -5.34 13.90
CA LEU A 243 12.00 -4.22 13.83
C LEU A 243 11.82 -3.66 15.25
N HIS A 244 12.03 -2.36 15.41
CA HIS A 244 11.61 -1.66 16.63
C HIS A 244 10.10 -1.48 16.62
N TYR A 245 9.48 -1.18 17.77
CA TYR A 245 8.03 -1.06 17.86
C TYR A 245 7.56 -0.07 18.92
N ILE A 246 6.43 0.58 18.66
CA ILE A 246 5.61 1.36 19.60
C ILE A 246 4.19 0.79 19.46
N LEU A 247 3.78 -0.01 20.44
CA LEU A 247 2.49 -0.69 20.40
C LEU A 247 1.56 -0.08 21.44
N GLY A 248 0.36 0.32 21.02
CA GLY A 248 -0.65 0.80 21.94
C GLY A 248 -1.06 -0.30 22.92
N VAL A 249 -1.37 0.04 24.17
CA VAL A 249 -1.91 -0.92 25.15
C VAL A 249 -3.18 -0.36 25.76
N LYS A 250 -4.17 -1.24 26.01
CA LYS A 250 -5.41 -0.89 26.71
C LYS A 250 -5.45 -1.59 28.07
N LYS A 251 -5.95 -0.89 29.09
CA LYS A 251 -6.08 -1.43 30.46
C LYS A 251 -6.90 -2.72 30.52
N GLY A 252 -7.96 -2.82 29.71
CA GLY A 252 -8.80 -4.00 29.64
C GLY A 252 -8.07 -5.26 29.15
N ASP A 253 -7.16 -5.11 28.19
CA ASP A 253 -6.45 -6.22 27.56
C ASP A 253 -5.14 -6.58 28.32
N HIS A 254 -4.57 -5.62 29.05
CA HIS A 254 -3.30 -5.78 29.77
C HIS A 254 -3.40 -5.41 31.27
N PRO A 255 -4.33 -6.00 32.04
CA PRO A 255 -4.56 -5.62 33.43
C PRO A 255 -3.34 -5.83 34.33
N PHE A 256 -2.49 -6.82 34.04
CA PHE A 256 -1.26 -7.05 34.79
C PHE A 256 -0.20 -5.95 34.53
N LEU A 257 -0.03 -5.55 33.27
CA LEU A 257 0.90 -4.46 32.91
C LEU A 257 0.50 -3.17 33.61
N PHE A 258 -0.78 -2.79 33.54
CA PHE A 258 -1.26 -1.56 34.15
C PHE A 258 -1.14 -1.57 35.68
N ARG A 259 -1.40 -2.70 36.35
CA ARG A 259 -1.13 -2.82 37.79
C ARG A 259 0.34 -2.58 38.13
N LYS A 260 1.27 -3.12 37.32
CA LYS A 260 2.70 -2.90 37.54
C LYS A 260 3.13 -1.45 37.31
N VAL A 261 2.52 -0.77 36.34
CA VAL A 261 2.72 0.67 36.13
C VAL A 261 2.18 1.48 37.31
N GLU A 262 1.00 1.14 37.82
CA GLU A 262 0.40 1.79 39.01
C GLU A 262 1.29 1.59 40.25
N GLU A 263 1.74 0.35 40.52
CA GLU A 263 2.67 0.03 41.62
C GLU A 263 3.99 0.81 41.50
N ALA A 264 4.59 0.87 40.31
CA ALA A 264 5.83 1.62 40.08
C ALA A 264 5.64 3.14 40.26
N GLN A 265 4.46 3.66 39.91
CA GLN A 265 4.12 5.06 40.15
C GLN A 265 3.98 5.36 41.64
N GLU A 266 3.33 4.49 42.41
CA GLU A 266 3.22 4.62 43.87
C GLU A 266 4.58 4.56 44.57
N ASN A 267 5.51 3.77 44.03
CA ASN A 267 6.87 3.64 44.55
C ASN A 267 7.83 4.76 44.09
N GLY A 268 7.40 5.68 43.23
CA GLY A 268 8.25 6.75 42.68
C GLY A 268 9.30 6.27 41.68
N GLU A 269 9.08 5.10 41.07
CA GLU A 269 10.00 4.44 40.12
C GLU A 269 9.67 4.73 38.65
N LEU A 270 8.56 5.44 38.40
CA LEU A 270 8.15 5.83 37.05
C LEU A 270 8.91 7.08 36.59
N PHE A 271 9.76 6.94 35.58
CA PHE A 271 10.34 8.08 34.85
C PHE A 271 9.46 8.37 33.63
N ILE A 272 8.73 9.49 33.68
CA ILE A 272 7.89 9.98 32.57
C ILE A 272 8.65 11.09 31.84
#